data_AF-W4VE93-F1
#
_entry.id   AF-W4VE93-F1
#
_cell.length_a   1.000
_cell.length_b   1.000
_cell.length_c   1.000
_cell.angle_alpha   90.00
_cell.angle_beta   90.00
_cell.angle_gamma   90.00
#
_symmetry.space_group_name_H-M   'P 1'
#
loop_
_entity.id
_entity.type
_entity.pdbx_description
1 polymer ?
#
loop_
_entity_poly.entity_id
_entity_poly.type
_entity_poly.pdbx_seq_one_letter_code
_entity_poly.pdbx_strand_id
1 'polypeptide(L)'
;MDNGEILVSLDIGTSKIKVIIGEILGDSLNVIGVGTAKSIGMKKGAIVDIDETVHSIRAAVEQAERMVDIHIDQVIVGVNGNHVQLQPCHGVVAVSSDNKEISEEDIHRVMDAAQVMSIPPEREIVDVIPKQFIVDG
;
A
#
# COMPACT_ATOMS: atom_id res chain seq x y z
N MET A 1 -20.79 3.17 20.29
CA MET A 1 -20.25 4.12 19.29
C MET A 1 -19.68 3.24 18.24
N ASP A 2 -20.26 3.22 17.04
CA ASP A 2 -19.61 2.54 15.92
C ASP A 2 -18.31 3.29 15.67
N ASN A 3 -17.18 2.65 15.99
CA ASN A 3 -15.89 3.17 15.58
C ASN A 3 -15.82 2.96 14.06
N GLY A 4 -16.12 4.00 13.29
CA GLY A 4 -15.86 4.01 11.86
C GLY A 4 -14.40 3.63 11.61
N GLU A 5 -14.17 2.81 10.59
CA GLU A 5 -12.82 2.43 10.22
C GLU A 5 -12.07 3.67 9.71
N ILE A 6 -10.94 3.98 10.33
CA ILE A 6 -10.10 5.12 9.95
C ILE A 6 -9.03 4.64 8.98
N LEU A 7 -8.99 5.26 7.80
CA LEU A 7 -7.93 5.11 6.83
C LEU A 7 -7.08 6.36 6.77
N VAL A 8 -5.77 6.19 6.82
CA VAL A 8 -4.82 7.30 6.67
C VAL A 8 -3.97 7.04 5.45
N SER A 9 -3.94 7.99 4.52
CA SER A 9 -3.07 7.94 3.35
C SER A 9 -1.93 8.95 3.49
N LEU A 10 -0.73 8.56 3.03
CA LEU A 10 0.46 9.39 2.95
C LEU A 10 0.98 9.41 1.50
N ASP A 11 1.02 10.60 0.91
CA ASP A 11 1.60 10.83 -0.42
C ASP A 11 2.89 11.64 -0.29
N ILE A 12 4.03 11.02 -0.62
CA ILE A 12 5.37 11.61 -0.56
C ILE A 12 5.72 12.19 -1.95
N GLY A 13 5.12 13.33 -2.26
CA GLY A 13 5.35 14.04 -3.51
C GLY A 13 6.65 14.84 -3.51
N THR A 14 7.24 15.03 -4.70
CA THR A 14 8.46 15.86 -4.85
C THR A 14 8.25 17.32 -4.44
N SER A 15 7.07 17.88 -4.67
CA SER A 15 6.74 19.28 -4.35
C SER A 15 6.11 19.43 -2.96
N LYS A 16 5.21 18.51 -2.61
CA LYS A 16 4.45 18.53 -1.36
C LYS A 16 4.25 17.11 -0.84
N ILE A 17 4.26 16.99 0.46
CA ILE A 17 3.78 15.82 1.18
C ILE A 17 2.34 16.10 1.62
N LYS A 18 1.47 15.10 1.50
CA LYS A 18 0.07 15.19 1.89
C LYS A 18 -0.32 13.98 2.74
N VAL A 19 -1.09 14.24 3.77
CA VAL A 19 -1.74 13.23 4.61
C VAL A 19 -3.25 13.47 4.54
N ILE A 20 -4.03 12.42 4.31
CA ILE A 20 -5.49 12.48 4.33
C ILE A 20 -5.99 11.41 5.28
N ILE A 21 -6.84 11.82 6.21
CA ILE A 21 -7.53 10.94 7.16
C ILE A 21 -8.99 10.84 6.70
N GLY A 22 -9.40 9.63 6.38
CA GLY A 22 -10.76 9.28 5.98
C GLY A 22 -11.42 8.37 7.02
N GLU A 23 -12.68 8.62 7.31
CA GLU A 23 -13.54 7.76 8.12
C GLU A 23 -14.54 7.04 7.19
N ILE A 24 -14.58 5.71 7.28
CA ILE A 24 -15.54 4.89 6.54
C ILE A 24 -16.83 4.79 7.36
N LEU A 25 -17.94 5.24 6.77
CA LEU A 25 -19.28 5.15 7.32
C LEU A 25 -20.20 4.50 6.28
N GLY A 26 -20.46 3.20 6.47
CA GLY A 26 -21.15 2.38 5.47
C GLY A 26 -20.39 2.34 4.15
N ASP A 27 -21.06 2.68 3.05
CA ASP A 27 -20.47 2.74 1.71
C ASP A 27 -19.83 4.11 1.37
N SER A 28 -19.65 4.98 2.38
CA SER A 28 -19.11 6.33 2.18
C SER A 28 -17.78 6.54 2.91
N LEU A 29 -16.88 7.28 2.26
CA LEU A 29 -15.61 7.72 2.83
C LEU A 29 -15.66 9.23 3.07
N ASN A 30 -15.60 9.64 4.33
CA ASN A 30 -15.59 11.05 4.70
C ASN A 30 -14.18 11.50 5.05
N VAL A 31 -13.69 12.54 4.39
CA VAL A 31 -12.41 13.16 4.74
C VAL A 31 -12.59 14.02 5.99
N ILE A 32 -11.96 13.61 7.09
CA ILE A 32 -12.07 14.27 8.40
C ILE A 32 -10.80 15.05 8.77
N GLY A 33 -9.65 14.73 8.18
CA GLY A 33 -8.39 15.39 8.47
C GLY A 33 -7.48 15.51 7.24
N VAL A 34 -6.75 16.63 7.15
CA VAL A 34 -5.80 16.88 6.04
C VAL A 34 -4.52 17.52 6.59
N GLY A 35 -3.39 16.95 6.22
CA GLY A 35 -2.07 17.50 6.50
C GLY A 35 -1.30 17.77 5.22
N THR A 36 -0.57 18.87 5.15
CA THR A 36 0.32 19.16 4.02
C THR A 36 1.57 19.89 4.44
N ALA A 37 2.70 19.50 3.84
CA ALA A 37 3.97 20.17 4.01
C ALA A 37 4.67 20.35 2.67
N LYS A 38 5.49 21.39 2.56
CA LYS A 38 6.43 21.51 1.44
C LYS A 38 7.46 20.38 1.56
N SER A 39 7.73 19.70 0.45
CA SER A 39 8.77 18.68 0.40
C SER A 39 10.13 19.36 0.14
N ILE A 40 11.11 19.10 1.01
CA ILE A 40 12.45 19.70 0.93
C ILE A 40 13.59 18.67 0.80
N GLY A 41 13.31 17.38 1.01
CA GLY A 41 14.29 16.29 0.82
C GLY A 41 14.10 15.44 -0.43
N MET A 42 13.12 15.77 -1.30
CA MET A 42 12.82 15.02 -2.53
C MET A 42 13.23 15.78 -3.79
N LYS A 43 13.73 15.05 -4.80
CA LYS A 43 13.99 15.57 -6.14
C LYS A 43 13.68 14.54 -7.21
N LYS A 44 12.86 14.90 -8.20
CA LYS A 44 12.45 14.03 -9.32
C LYS A 44 11.95 12.64 -8.87
N GLY A 45 11.21 12.58 -7.76
CA GLY A 45 10.65 11.34 -7.23
C GLY A 45 11.64 10.45 -6.45
N ALA A 46 12.83 10.95 -6.14
CA ALA A 46 13.82 10.28 -5.31
C ALA A 46 14.15 11.10 -4.06
N ILE A 47 14.44 10.43 -2.96
CA ILE A 47 14.96 11.05 -1.74
C ILE A 47 16.40 11.46 -2.01
N VAL A 48 16.70 12.75 -1.88
CA VAL A 48 18.06 13.31 -1.95
C VAL A 48 18.59 13.72 -0.58
N ASP A 49 17.68 13.95 0.38
CA ASP A 49 18.00 14.21 1.79
C ASP A 49 16.94 13.54 2.67
N ILE A 50 17.36 12.57 3.47
CA ILE A 50 16.45 11.75 4.29
C ILE A 50 15.93 12.51 5.50
N ASP A 51 16.75 13.33 6.15
CA ASP A 51 16.38 14.05 7.36
C ASP A 51 15.34 15.13 7.03
N GLU A 52 15.56 15.85 5.92
CA GLU A 52 14.62 16.84 5.42
C GLU A 52 13.31 16.19 4.94
N THR A 53 13.38 14.99 4.37
CA THR A 53 12.18 14.21 3.99
C THR A 53 11.38 13.82 5.22
N VAL A 54 12.03 13.28 6.26
CA VAL A 54 11.40 12.93 7.53
C VAL A 54 10.75 14.15 8.19
N HIS A 55 11.43 15.30 8.17
CA HIS A 55 10.88 16.55 8.70
C HIS A 55 9.60 16.96 7.97
N SER A 56 9.60 16.96 6.62
CA SER A 56 8.40 17.26 5.84
C SER A 56 7.26 16.27 6.12
N ILE A 57 7.54 14.98 6.29
CA ILE A 57 6.52 13.96 6.60
C ILE A 57 5.90 14.25 7.95
N ARG A 58 6.72 14.44 8.99
CA ARG A 58 6.24 14.75 10.35
C ARG A 58 5.37 16.01 10.38
N ALA A 59 5.80 17.08 9.70
CA ALA A 59 5.02 18.31 9.64
C ALA A 59 3.62 18.11 9.03
N ALA A 60 3.51 17.27 7.98
CA ALA A 60 2.22 16.94 7.38
C ALA A 60 1.38 16.03 8.31
N VAL A 61 1.98 14.99 8.90
CA VAL A 61 1.29 14.08 9.83
C VAL A 61 0.75 14.84 11.04
N GLU A 62 1.57 15.63 11.72
CA GLU A 62 1.16 16.40 12.89
C GLU A 62 0.04 17.40 12.56
N GLN A 63 0.03 17.98 11.35
CA GLN A 63 -1.08 18.84 10.93
C GLN A 63 -2.39 18.06 10.80
N ALA A 64 -2.35 16.85 10.22
CA ALA A 64 -3.52 16.00 10.08
C ALA A 64 -4.03 15.52 11.45
N GLU A 65 -3.14 15.03 12.32
CA GLU A 65 -3.46 14.60 13.69
C GLU A 65 -4.16 15.71 14.49
N ARG A 66 -3.62 16.95 14.45
CA ARG A 66 -4.22 18.10 15.13
C ARG A 66 -5.63 18.45 14.66
N MET A 67 -6.01 18.10 13.42
CA MET A 67 -7.35 18.41 12.91
C MET A 67 -8.44 17.51 13.48
N VAL A 68 -8.09 16.28 13.84
CA VAL A 68 -9.05 15.24 14.27
C VAL A 68 -8.81 14.76 15.71
N ASP A 69 -7.76 15.27 16.37
CA ASP A 69 -7.35 14.89 17.73
C ASP A 69 -7.12 13.38 17.88
N ILE A 70 -6.46 12.78 16.88
CA ILE A 70 -6.08 11.35 16.89
C ILE A 70 -4.57 11.22 16.67
N HIS A 71 -4.02 10.09 17.12
CA HIS A 71 -2.67 9.66 16.75
C HIS A 71 -2.70 8.76 15.52
N ILE A 72 -1.77 8.95 14.59
CA ILE A 72 -1.63 8.12 13.39
C ILE A 72 -0.54 7.06 13.63
N ASP A 73 -0.94 5.81 13.83
CA ASP A 73 -0.03 4.67 14.00
C ASP A 73 0.31 3.96 12.68
N GLN A 74 -0.60 3.99 11.71
CA GLN A 74 -0.47 3.29 10.43
C GLN A 74 -0.93 4.17 9.27
N VAL A 75 -0.28 4.01 8.13
CA VAL A 75 -0.61 4.73 6.90
C VAL A 75 -0.53 3.83 5.68
N ILE A 76 -1.36 4.14 4.68
CA ILE A 76 -1.25 3.63 3.33
C ILE A 76 -0.38 4.61 2.55
N VAL A 77 0.79 4.17 2.11
CA VAL A 77 1.73 5.01 1.35
C VAL A 77 1.69 4.68 -0.13
N GLY A 78 1.62 5.71 -0.97
CA GLY A 78 1.75 5.56 -2.42
C GLY A 78 3.21 5.40 -2.85
N VAL A 79 3.51 4.42 -3.70
CA VAL A 79 4.83 4.25 -4.34
C VAL A 79 4.80 4.88 -5.74
N ASN A 80 5.77 5.74 -6.03
CA ASN A 80 5.84 6.46 -7.30
C ASN A 80 6.18 5.52 -8.47
N GLY A 81 5.48 5.67 -9.61
CA GLY A 81 5.54 4.75 -10.75
C GLY A 81 6.93 4.54 -11.40
N ASN A 82 7.87 5.49 -11.26
CA ASN A 82 9.24 5.30 -11.75
C ASN A 82 9.99 4.15 -11.06
N HIS A 83 9.53 3.74 -9.87
CA HIS A 83 10.10 2.65 -9.08
C HIS A 83 9.31 1.35 -9.20
N VAL A 84 8.24 1.34 -10.00
CA VAL A 84 7.31 0.21 -10.12
C VAL A 84 7.47 -0.47 -11.47
N GLN A 85 7.52 -1.80 -11.46
CA GLN A 85 7.46 -2.61 -12.67
C GLN A 85 6.44 -3.73 -12.48
N LEU A 86 5.69 -4.02 -13.54
CA LEU A 86 4.83 -5.20 -13.63
C LEU A 86 5.60 -6.33 -14.30
N GLN A 87 5.57 -7.51 -13.70
CA GLN A 87 6.14 -8.72 -14.26
C GLN A 87 5.10 -9.83 -14.25
N PRO A 88 4.83 -10.48 -15.39
CA PRO A 88 3.99 -11.67 -15.41
C PRO A 88 4.62 -12.78 -14.56
N CYS A 89 3.80 -13.42 -13.74
CA CYS A 89 4.18 -14.55 -12.92
C CYS A 89 3.07 -15.63 -12.98
N HIS A 90 3.45 -16.88 -12.72
CA HIS A 90 2.53 -18.01 -12.75
C HIS A 90 2.93 -18.98 -11.64
N GLY A 91 1.95 -19.43 -10.87
CA GLY A 91 2.09 -20.46 -9.85
C GLY A 91 1.22 -21.65 -10.21
N VAL A 92 1.59 -22.84 -9.73
CA VAL A 92 0.79 -24.07 -9.87
C VAL A 92 0.82 -24.79 -8.54
N VAL A 93 -0.35 -25.20 -8.06
CA VAL A 93 -0.50 -26.01 -6.85
C VAL A 93 -1.41 -27.19 -7.14
N ALA A 94 -1.15 -28.31 -6.46
CA ALA A 94 -2.08 -29.44 -6.46
C ALA A 94 -3.17 -29.19 -5.42
N VAL A 95 -4.43 -29.37 -5.84
CA VAL A 95 -5.60 -29.38 -4.96
C VAL A 95 -5.61 -30.72 -4.24
N SER A 96 -5.37 -30.70 -2.93
CA SER A 96 -5.19 -31.90 -2.09
C SER A 96 -6.45 -32.32 -1.33
N SER A 97 -7.59 -31.64 -1.53
CA SER A 97 -8.85 -31.97 -0.87
C SER A 97 -9.44 -33.28 -1.37
N ASP A 98 -9.99 -34.10 -0.47
CA ASP A 98 -10.57 -35.41 -0.80
C ASP A 98 -11.74 -35.31 -1.81
N ASN A 99 -12.42 -34.16 -1.83
CA ASN A 99 -13.51 -33.84 -2.76
C ASN A 99 -13.07 -33.02 -3.98
N LYS A 100 -11.77 -32.71 -4.13
CA LYS A 100 -11.19 -31.82 -5.17
C LYS A 100 -11.83 -30.43 -5.23
N GLU A 101 -12.43 -29.98 -4.15
CA GLU A 101 -12.94 -28.62 -4.03
C GLU A 101 -11.76 -27.65 -3.86
N ILE A 102 -11.76 -26.57 -4.64
CA ILE A 102 -10.77 -25.50 -4.54
C ILE A 102 -11.17 -24.59 -3.39
N SER A 103 -10.28 -24.43 -2.44
CA SER A 103 -10.46 -23.60 -1.25
C SER A 103 -9.70 -22.28 -1.35
N GLU A 104 -10.02 -21.33 -0.47
CA GLU A 104 -9.22 -20.10 -0.28
C GLU A 104 -7.75 -20.41 0.07
N GLU A 105 -7.49 -21.54 0.73
CA GLU A 105 -6.12 -21.99 1.00
C GLU A 105 -5.38 -22.34 -0.29
N ASP A 106 -6.04 -22.98 -1.25
CA ASP A 106 -5.44 -23.26 -2.56
C ASP A 106 -5.16 -21.97 -3.34
N ILE A 107 -6.03 -20.96 -3.22
CA ILE A 107 -5.82 -19.62 -3.80
C ILE A 107 -4.61 -18.95 -3.18
N HIS A 108 -4.48 -18.90 -1.85
CA HIS A 108 -3.31 -18.34 -1.20
C HIS A 108 -2.03 -19.08 -1.60
N ARG A 109 -2.05 -20.41 -1.58
CA ARG A 109 -0.89 -21.23 -1.95
C ARG A 109 -0.46 -21.00 -3.40
N VAL A 110 -1.39 -20.84 -4.34
CA VAL A 110 -1.02 -20.58 -5.74
C VAL A 110 -0.50 -19.16 -5.94
N MET A 111 -1.00 -18.19 -5.18
CA MET A 111 -0.48 -16.82 -5.17
C MET A 111 0.95 -16.78 -4.62
N ASP A 112 1.22 -17.49 -3.51
CA ASP A 112 2.57 -17.63 -2.96
C ASP A 112 3.51 -18.34 -3.95
N ALA A 113 3.04 -19.43 -4.58
CA ALA A 113 3.81 -20.15 -5.58
C ALA A 113 4.14 -19.26 -6.81
N ALA A 114 3.23 -18.38 -7.21
CA ALA A 114 3.45 -17.44 -8.31
C ALA A 114 4.55 -16.41 -7.98
N GLN A 115 4.73 -16.07 -6.71
CA GLN A 115 5.78 -15.15 -6.24
C GLN A 115 7.18 -15.77 -6.21
N VAL A 116 7.30 -17.10 -6.31
CA VAL A 116 8.60 -17.81 -6.31
C VAL A 116 9.29 -17.63 -7.67
N MET A 117 9.83 -16.43 -7.89
CA MET A 117 10.49 -16.04 -9.11
C MET A 117 11.80 -15.30 -8.82
N SER A 118 12.76 -15.39 -9.74
CA SER A 118 13.99 -14.62 -9.63
C SER A 118 13.71 -13.15 -9.91
N ILE A 119 13.80 -12.31 -8.88
CA ILE A 119 13.79 -10.85 -8.98
C ILE A 119 15.19 -10.31 -8.73
N PRO A 120 15.58 -9.17 -9.35
CA PRO A 120 16.84 -8.50 -9.02
C PRO A 120 16.94 -8.24 -7.51
N PRO A 121 18.13 -8.38 -6.90
CA PRO A 121 18.30 -8.22 -5.45
C PRO A 121 17.98 -6.82 -4.95
N GLU A 122 17.97 -5.81 -5.82
CA GLU A 122 17.57 -4.43 -5.50
C GLU A 122 16.05 -4.20 -5.59
N ARG A 123 15.25 -5.26 -5.73
CA ARG A 123 13.79 -5.18 -5.88
C ARG A 123 13.07 -6.08 -4.91
N GLU A 124 11.84 -5.69 -4.63
CA GLU A 124 10.92 -6.38 -3.73
C GLU A 124 9.53 -6.45 -4.39
N ILE A 125 8.82 -7.54 -4.15
CA ILE A 125 7.43 -7.70 -4.58
C ILE A 125 6.56 -6.95 -3.58
N VAL A 126 5.88 -5.89 -4.04
CA VAL A 126 5.01 -5.07 -3.20
C VAL A 126 3.53 -5.47 -3.30
N ASP A 127 3.13 -6.15 -4.37
CA ASP A 127 1.76 -6.63 -4.58
C ASP A 127 1.73 -7.71 -5.68
N VAL A 128 0.69 -8.56 -5.66
CA VAL A 128 0.38 -9.53 -6.71
C VAL A 128 -1.10 -9.49 -7.03
N ILE A 129 -1.40 -9.16 -8.29
CA ILE A 129 -2.78 -9.04 -8.78
C ILE A 129 -3.13 -10.28 -9.60
N PRO A 130 -4.09 -11.12 -9.15
CA PRO A 130 -4.49 -12.31 -9.89
C PRO A 130 -5.18 -11.90 -11.19
N LYS A 131 -4.65 -12.36 -12.32
CA LYS A 131 -5.26 -12.12 -13.64
C LYS A 131 -6.29 -13.19 -14.00
N GLN A 132 -5.96 -14.45 -13.73
CA GLN A 132 -6.81 -15.61 -14.02
C GLN A 132 -6.36 -16.82 -13.20
N PHE A 133 -7.29 -17.73 -12.93
CA PHE A 133 -7.02 -19.07 -12.40
C PHE A 133 -7.44 -20.09 -13.46
N ILE A 134 -6.65 -21.14 -13.62
CA ILE A 134 -6.89 -22.20 -14.61
C ILE A 134 -6.98 -23.53 -13.87
N VAL A 135 -8.05 -24.28 -14.14
CA VAL A 135 -8.28 -25.62 -13.59
C VAL A 135 -8.02 -26.63 -14.69
N ASP A 136 -7.23 -27.65 -14.40
CA ASP A 136 -6.92 -28.77 -15.31
C ASP A 136 -6.24 -28.41 -16.65
N GLY A 137 -5.70 -27.19 -16.78
CA GLY A 137 -4.87 -26.76 -17.93
C GLY A 137 -5.64 -26.12 -19.08
#